data_AF-A0A931SWM9-F1
#
_entry.id   AF-A0A931SWM9-F1
#
_cell.length_a   1.000
_cell.length_b   1.000
_cell.length_c   1.000
_cell.angle_alpha   90.00
_cell.angle_beta   90.00
_cell.angle_gamma   90.00
#
_symmetry.space_group_name_H-M   'P 1'
#
loop_
_entity.id
_entity.type
_entity.pdbx_description
1 polymer ?
#
loop_
_entity_poly.entity_id
_entity_poly.type
_entity_poly.pdbx_seq_one_letter_code
_entity_poly.pdbx_strand_id
1 'polypeptide(L)'
;MYERSEYTRSRILNSEAVGKIVTRLRSVVAIGIARAFATGAHFSEVIHDPRFSPQEYSSPKEYVIAKGKGGQTVINHFYEKLLLLKNRMNTRTAKNLADGRHRFMEEYLKRFFWEWDGKV
;
A
#
# COMPACT_ATOMS: atom_id res chain seq x y z
N MET A 1 -8.87 0.96 -44.01
CA MET A 1 -7.68 1.46 -43.28
C MET A 1 -8.05 1.85 -41.83
N TYR A 2 -8.61 0.92 -41.03
CA TYR A 2 -9.20 1.25 -39.71
C TYR A 2 -8.75 0.28 -38.58
N GLU A 3 -7.58 -0.36 -38.71
CA GLU A 3 -7.14 -1.40 -37.76
C GLU A 3 -5.82 -1.08 -37.03
N ARG A 4 -4.97 -0.19 -37.56
CA ARG A 4 -3.67 0.10 -36.93
C ARG A 4 -3.76 1.07 -35.74
N SER A 5 -4.75 1.97 -35.69
CA SER A 5 -4.89 2.95 -34.60
C SER A 5 -5.41 2.31 -33.30
N GLU A 6 -6.45 1.48 -33.39
CA GLU A 6 -7.04 0.75 -32.27
C GLU A 6 -6.08 -0.30 -31.70
N TYR A 7 -5.35 -1.02 -32.56
CA TYR A 7 -4.33 -1.99 -32.13
C TYR A 7 -3.18 -1.34 -31.35
N THR A 8 -2.73 -0.16 -31.79
CA THR A 8 -1.67 0.58 -31.10
C THR A 8 -2.19 1.19 -29.79
N ARG A 9 -3.43 1.67 -29.75
CA ARG A 9 -4.09 2.16 -28.52
C ARG A 9 -4.28 1.06 -27.48
N SER A 10 -4.69 -0.14 -27.88
CA SER A 10 -4.86 -1.26 -26.94
C SER A 10 -3.53 -1.72 -26.34
N ARG A 11 -2.43 -1.66 -27.12
CA ARG A 11 -1.07 -1.98 -26.66
C ARG A 11 -0.51 -0.92 -25.71
N ILE A 12 -0.77 0.35 -25.97
CA ILE A 12 -0.37 1.47 -25.08
C ILE A 12 -1.16 1.43 -23.77
N LEU A 13 -2.48 1.26 -23.83
CA LEU A 13 -3.34 1.10 -22.65
C LEU A 13 -2.96 -0.14 -21.83
N ASN A 14 -2.65 -1.27 -22.49
CA ASN A 14 -2.11 -2.44 -21.81
C ASN A 14 -0.73 -2.16 -21.21
N SER A 15 0.15 -1.40 -21.86
CA SER A 15 1.47 -1.06 -21.31
C SER A 15 1.38 -0.10 -20.12
N GLU A 16 0.43 0.83 -20.10
CA GLU A 16 0.17 1.71 -18.95
C GLU A 16 -0.52 0.97 -17.80
N ALA A 17 -1.45 0.07 -18.10
CA ALA A 17 -2.09 -0.78 -17.10
C ALA A 17 -1.08 -1.77 -16.50
N VAL A 18 -0.28 -2.42 -17.33
CA VAL A 18 0.84 -3.27 -16.91
C VAL A 18 1.89 -2.42 -16.19
N GLY A 19 2.18 -1.20 -16.63
CA GLY A 19 3.06 -0.24 -15.97
C GLY A 19 2.56 0.19 -14.60
N LYS A 20 1.26 0.43 -14.42
CA LYS A 20 0.58 0.68 -13.12
C LYS A 20 0.59 -0.56 -12.23
N ILE A 21 0.41 -1.75 -12.80
CA ILE A 21 0.48 -3.02 -12.07
C ILE A 21 1.93 -3.27 -11.63
N VAL A 22 2.92 -3.10 -12.51
CA VAL A 22 4.36 -3.26 -12.28
C VAL A 22 4.90 -2.18 -11.34
N THR A 23 4.40 -0.94 -11.38
CA THR A 23 4.76 0.09 -10.38
C THR A 23 4.13 -0.17 -9.02
N ARG A 24 2.89 -0.69 -8.95
CA ARG A 24 2.32 -1.26 -7.71
C ARG A 24 3.09 -2.50 -7.23
N LEU A 25 3.63 -3.29 -8.16
CA LEU A 25 4.48 -4.44 -7.88
C LEU A 25 5.93 -4.05 -7.53
N ARG A 26 6.42 -2.88 -7.93
CA ARG A 26 7.81 -2.42 -7.68
C ARG A 26 8.05 -1.94 -6.26
N SER A 27 7.02 -1.92 -5.42
CA SER A 27 7.18 -1.92 -3.97
C SER A 27 7.72 -3.29 -3.55
N VAL A 28 9.04 -3.50 -3.64
CA VAL A 28 9.72 -4.53 -2.84
C VAL A 28 9.26 -4.30 -1.40
N VAL A 29 8.68 -5.28 -0.73
CA VAL A 29 7.94 -5.02 0.52
C VAL A 29 8.77 -4.27 1.56
N ALA A 30 10.04 -4.64 1.69
CA ALA A 30 11.01 -3.92 2.52
C ALA A 30 11.16 -2.44 2.12
N ILE A 31 11.22 -2.13 0.83
CA ILE A 31 11.24 -0.75 0.32
C ILE A 31 9.89 -0.07 0.60
N GLY A 32 8.77 -0.80 0.51
CA GLY A 32 7.44 -0.30 0.84
C GLY A 32 7.33 0.15 2.30
N ILE A 33 7.84 -0.68 3.22
CA ILE A 33 7.96 -0.37 4.66
C ILE A 33 8.82 0.88 4.84
N ALA A 34 10.05 0.90 4.31
CA ALA A 34 10.95 2.04 4.42
C ALA A 34 10.32 3.34 3.88
N ARG A 35 9.61 3.26 2.74
CA ARG A 35 8.90 4.40 2.15
C ARG A 35 7.74 4.88 3.01
N ALA A 36 7.01 3.98 3.67
CA ALA A 36 5.92 4.37 4.57
C ALA A 36 6.48 5.23 5.72
N PHE A 37 7.57 4.79 6.36
CA PHE A 37 8.25 5.55 7.41
C PHE A 37 8.87 6.86 6.92
N ALA A 38 9.57 6.84 5.78
CA ALA A 38 10.15 8.06 5.21
C ALA A 38 9.07 9.10 4.84
N THR A 39 7.95 8.63 4.29
CA THR A 39 6.81 9.50 3.96
C THR A 39 6.16 10.05 5.22
N GLY A 40 5.95 9.21 6.23
CA GLY A 40 5.40 9.64 7.52
C GLY A 40 6.28 10.68 8.19
N ALA A 41 7.60 10.47 8.20
CA ALA A 41 8.56 11.44 8.73
C ALA A 41 8.53 12.77 7.97
N HIS A 42 8.40 12.75 6.63
CA HIS A 42 8.26 13.97 5.83
C HIS A 42 6.99 14.78 6.18
N PHE A 43 5.91 14.10 6.57
CA PHE A 43 4.66 14.71 7.01
C PHE A 43 4.57 14.89 8.54
N SER A 44 5.65 14.66 9.28
CA SER A 44 5.69 14.72 10.75
C SER A 44 4.63 13.83 11.43
N GLU A 45 4.31 12.69 10.83
CA GLU A 45 3.37 11.72 11.38
C GLU A 45 4.03 10.92 12.50
N VAL A 46 3.24 10.60 13.52
CA VAL A 46 3.68 9.70 14.59
C VAL A 46 3.78 8.29 14.03
N ILE A 47 4.84 7.57 14.41
CA ILE A 47 5.04 6.17 13.98
C ILE A 47 3.86 5.30 14.40
N HIS A 48 3.55 5.29 15.69
CA HIS A 48 2.44 4.56 16.28
C HIS A 48 1.93 5.28 17.53
N ASP A 49 0.62 5.29 17.71
CA ASP A 49 -0.05 5.83 18.89
C ASP A 49 -1.32 5.00 19.12
N PRO A 50 -1.41 4.25 20.24
CA PRO A 50 -2.54 3.37 20.54
C PRO A 50 -3.89 4.08 20.64
N ARG A 51 -3.90 5.42 20.83
CA ARG A 51 -5.13 6.21 20.91
C ARG A 51 -5.84 6.34 19.56
N PHE A 52 -5.12 6.12 18.46
CA PHE A 52 -5.68 6.20 17.10
C PHE A 52 -5.79 4.81 16.50
N SER A 53 -7.02 4.34 16.32
CA SER A 53 -7.29 3.06 15.62
C SER A 53 -7.28 3.24 14.10
N PRO A 54 -6.90 2.20 13.32
CA PRO A 54 -7.05 2.21 11.87
C PRO A 54 -8.49 2.47 11.44
N GLN A 55 -8.68 3.26 10.39
CA GLN A 55 -10.01 3.57 9.86
C GLN A 55 -10.23 2.96 8.47
N GLU A 56 -11.47 2.53 8.20
CA GLU A 56 -11.86 2.16 6.84
C GLU A 56 -12.34 3.40 6.08
N TYR A 57 -11.86 3.55 4.85
CA TYR A 57 -12.23 4.65 3.98
C TYR A 57 -12.97 4.15 2.75
N SER A 58 -14.12 4.75 2.48
CA SER A 58 -14.96 4.40 1.34
C SER A 58 -14.38 4.93 0.03
N SER A 59 -13.57 6.00 0.08
CA SER A 59 -12.94 6.58 -1.11
C SER A 59 -11.51 7.09 -0.86
N PRO A 60 -10.66 7.18 -1.92
CA PRO A 60 -9.35 7.80 -1.80
C PRO A 60 -9.38 9.28 -1.37
N LYS A 61 -10.45 10.01 -1.70
CA LYS A 61 -10.61 11.42 -1.32
C LYS A 61 -10.81 11.56 0.19
N GLU A 62 -11.64 10.69 0.76
CA GLU A 62 -11.90 10.63 2.19
C GLU A 62 -10.62 10.34 2.99
N TYR A 63 -9.81 9.38 2.52
CA TYR A 63 -8.50 9.09 3.10
C TYR A 63 -7.58 10.34 3.13
N VAL A 64 -7.49 11.08 2.02
CA VAL A 64 -6.64 12.29 1.95
C VAL A 64 -7.14 13.38 2.89
N ILE A 65 -8.46 13.56 2.99
CA ILE A 65 -9.07 14.52 3.92
C ILE A 65 -8.77 14.12 5.37
N ALA A 66 -8.94 12.85 5.72
CA ALA A 66 -8.66 12.34 7.06
C ALA A 66 -7.17 12.50 7.41
N LYS A 67 -6.28 12.20 6.47
CA LYS A 67 -4.84 12.44 6.61
C LYS A 67 -4.51 13.90 6.94
N GLY A 68 -5.20 14.85 6.31
CA GLY A 68 -5.02 16.28 6.56
C GLY A 68 -5.55 16.79 7.91
N LYS A 69 -6.40 16.01 8.60
CA LYS A 69 -7.01 16.38 9.89
C LYS A 69 -6.18 15.95 11.11
N GLY A 70 -5.07 15.23 10.90
CA GLY A 70 -4.27 14.65 11.98
C GLY A 70 -4.90 13.37 12.57
N GLY A 71 -4.21 12.77 13.53
CA GLY A 71 -4.66 11.51 14.16
C GLY A 71 -4.39 10.25 13.33
N GLN A 72 -3.53 10.36 12.32
CA GLN A 72 -3.06 9.23 11.51
C GLN A 72 -1.64 8.85 11.89
N THR A 73 -1.36 7.56 11.92
CA THR A 73 -0.04 7.02 12.26
C THR A 73 0.53 6.22 11.10
N VAL A 74 1.85 6.12 11.03
CA VAL A 74 2.51 5.32 9.99
C VAL A 74 2.06 3.86 10.08
N ILE A 75 1.88 3.33 11.28
CA ILE A 75 1.36 1.97 11.49
C ILE A 75 -0.09 1.82 11.02
N ASN A 76 -0.97 2.79 11.26
CA ASN A 76 -2.34 2.73 10.74
C ASN A 76 -2.36 2.66 9.21
N HIS A 77 -1.45 3.38 8.52
CA HIS A 77 -1.33 3.32 7.06
C HIS A 77 -1.14 1.89 6.51
N PHE A 78 -0.51 0.99 7.27
CA PHE A 78 -0.38 -0.41 6.87
C PHE A 78 -1.75 -1.07 6.72
N TYR A 79 -2.60 -0.92 7.74
CA TYR A 79 -3.94 -1.50 7.78
C TYR A 79 -4.90 -0.83 6.81
N GLU A 80 -4.86 0.50 6.73
CA GLU A 80 -5.78 1.29 5.92
C GLU A 80 -5.52 1.17 4.42
N LYS A 81 -4.29 0.77 4.02
CA LYS A 81 -3.91 0.78 2.61
C LYS A 81 -3.03 -0.39 2.20
N LEU A 82 -1.88 -0.58 2.83
CA LEU A 82 -0.85 -1.49 2.31
C LEU A 82 -1.31 -2.95 2.33
N LEU A 83 -1.99 -3.37 3.40
CA LEU A 83 -2.55 -4.71 3.55
C LEU A 83 -3.74 -4.96 2.61
N LEU A 84 -4.50 -3.91 2.26
CA LEU A 84 -5.63 -4.01 1.33
C LEU A 84 -5.20 -4.19 -0.13
N LEU A 85 -3.94 -3.93 -0.48
CA LEU A 85 -3.44 -4.03 -1.85
C LEU A 85 -3.53 -5.44 -2.42
N LYS A 86 -3.43 -6.49 -1.59
CA LYS A 86 -3.50 -7.90 -2.06
C LYS A 86 -4.81 -8.19 -2.78
N ASN A 87 -5.91 -7.65 -2.26
CA ASN A 87 -7.27 -7.89 -2.77
C ASN A 87 -7.56 -7.10 -4.05
N ARG A 88 -6.74 -6.07 -4.35
CA ARG A 88 -6.90 -5.18 -5.51
C ARG A 88 -6.07 -5.63 -6.73
N MET A 89 -5.47 -6.82 -6.67
CA MET A 89 -4.69 -7.38 -7.77
C MET A 89 -5.60 -8.14 -8.75
N ASN A 90 -5.46 -7.85 -10.05
CA ASN A 90 -6.34 -8.38 -11.08
C ASN A 90 -5.88 -9.73 -11.67
N THR A 91 -4.59 -10.06 -11.61
CA THR A 91 -4.06 -11.29 -12.21
C THR A 91 -3.69 -12.33 -11.15
N ARG A 92 -3.77 -13.63 -11.49
CA ARG A 92 -3.40 -14.73 -10.60
C ARG A 92 -1.94 -14.63 -10.12
N THR A 93 -1.03 -14.31 -11.04
CA THR A 93 0.40 -14.09 -10.72
C THR A 93 0.59 -12.92 -9.76
N ALA A 94 -0.10 -11.80 -9.97
CA ALA A 94 -0.02 -10.65 -9.06
C ALA A 94 -0.60 -10.96 -7.68
N LYS A 95 -1.68 -11.75 -7.60
CA LYS A 95 -2.26 -12.21 -6.33
C LYS A 95 -1.28 -13.10 -5.56
N ASN A 96 -0.68 -14.10 -6.22
CA ASN A 96 0.31 -14.98 -5.57
C ASN A 96 1.52 -14.21 -5.05
N LEU A 97 2.01 -13.24 -5.82
CA LEU A 97 3.12 -12.40 -5.37
C LEU A 97 2.68 -11.46 -4.25
N ALA A 98 1.48 -10.89 -4.31
CA ALA A 98 0.96 -10.04 -3.25
C ALA A 98 0.70 -10.79 -1.94
N ASP A 99 0.41 -12.09 -2.00
CA ASP A 99 0.19 -12.94 -0.85
C ASP A 99 1.47 -13.16 -0.03
N GLY A 100 2.57 -13.55 -0.68
CA GLY A 100 3.87 -13.65 0.01
C GLY A 100 4.34 -12.32 0.58
N ARG A 101 3.98 -11.22 -0.07
CA ARG A 101 4.28 -9.86 0.38
C ARG A 101 3.45 -9.40 1.55
N HIS A 102 2.17 -9.76 1.56
CA HIS A 102 1.25 -9.49 2.65
C HIS A 102 1.72 -10.20 3.92
N ARG A 103 2.09 -11.49 3.81
CA ARG A 103 2.67 -12.25 4.92
C ARG A 103 3.88 -11.56 5.54
N PHE A 104 4.80 -11.05 4.72
CA PHE A 104 5.97 -10.33 5.25
C PHE A 104 5.59 -9.07 6.03
N MET A 105 4.60 -8.30 5.57
CA MET A 105 4.13 -7.13 6.30
C MET A 105 3.45 -7.52 7.63
N GLU A 106 2.67 -8.60 7.64
CA GLU A 106 2.05 -9.12 8.86
C GLU A 106 3.11 -9.53 9.88
N GLU A 107 4.16 -10.26 9.45
CA GLU A 107 5.27 -10.65 10.33
C GLU A 107 6.05 -9.42 10.84
N TYR A 108 6.29 -8.43 9.98
CA TYR A 108 6.90 -7.17 10.40
C TYR A 108 6.07 -6.45 11.47
N LEU A 109 4.75 -6.30 11.25
CA LEU A 109 3.86 -5.65 12.20
C LEU A 109 3.77 -6.42 13.51
N LYS A 110 3.68 -7.75 13.45
CA LYS A 110 3.69 -8.61 14.63
C LYS A 110 4.95 -8.39 15.47
N ARG A 111 6.12 -8.38 14.82
CA ARG A 111 7.39 -8.10 15.50
C ARG A 111 7.44 -6.69 16.07
N PHE A 112 6.98 -5.70 15.30
CA PHE A 112 6.88 -4.31 15.75
C PHE A 112 6.05 -4.19 17.04
N PHE A 113 4.86 -4.78 17.08
CA PHE A 113 3.99 -4.71 18.27
C PHE A 113 4.53 -5.50 19.46
N TRP A 114 5.20 -6.64 19.24
CA TRP A 114 5.89 -7.35 20.31
C TRP A 114 7.00 -6.50 20.94
N GLU A 115 7.84 -5.88 20.11
CA GLU A 115 8.91 -4.99 20.60
C GLU A 115 8.34 -3.73 21.26
N TRP A 116 7.25 -3.18 20.72
CA TRP A 116 6.56 -2.02 21.28
C TRP A 116 5.96 -2.31 22.67
N ASP A 117 5.35 -3.48 22.85
CA ASP A 117 4.82 -3.95 24.13
C ASP A 117 5.91 -4.35 25.14
N GLY A 118 7.19 -4.33 24.74
CA GLY A 118 8.31 -4.78 25.57
C GLY A 118 8.37 -6.30 25.77
N LYS A 119 7.68 -7.08 24.93
CA LYS A 119 7.72 -8.54 24.93
C LYS A 119 8.92 -8.99 24.10
N VAL A 120 10.07 -9.13 24.75
CA VAL A 120 11.33 -9.58 24.14
C VAL A 120 11.37 -11.10 24.01
#